data_AF-A0A965P6L1-F1
#
_entry.id   AF-A0A965P6L1-F1
#
_cell.length_a   1.000
_cell.length_b   1.000
_cell.length_c   1.000
_cell.angle_alpha   90.00
_cell.angle_beta   90.00
_cell.angle_gamma   90.00
#
_symmetry.space_group_name_H-M   'P 1'
#
loop_
_entity.id
_entity.type
_entity.pdbx_description
1 polymer ?
#
loop_
_entity_poly.entity_id
_entity_poly.type
_entity_poly.pdbx_seq_one_letter_code
_entity_poly.pdbx_strand_id
1 'polypeptide(L)'
;MTAASDAEGCRRALREMREIVAVSRLPGSPMSPLETLRTLAAIVGWTWDERLIGGRDCGPVMDRLHDLTNTAWLDGQSDREALDLYDRVVSALGRASLSADAASG
;
A
#
# COMPACT_ATOMS: atom_id res chain seq x y z
N MET A 1 3.10 22.63 -1.18
CA MET A 1 1.92 21.85 -0.72
C MET A 1 1.75 22.07 0.77
N THR A 2 0.52 21.98 1.28
CA THR A 2 0.25 22.18 2.72
C THR A 2 0.03 20.83 3.39
N ALA A 3 0.34 20.72 4.68
CA ALA A 3 0.21 19.46 5.43
C ALA A 3 -1.19 18.82 5.36
N ALA A 4 -2.24 19.63 5.18
CA ALA A 4 -3.61 19.14 5.00
C ALA A 4 -3.82 18.49 3.62
N SER A 5 -3.22 19.06 2.56
CA SER A 5 -3.24 18.48 1.20
C SER A 5 -2.44 17.17 1.15
N ASP A 6 -1.33 17.11 1.87
CA ASP A 6 -0.47 15.91 1.93
C ASP A 6 -1.19 14.76 2.65
N ALA A 7 -1.92 15.06 3.73
CA ALA A 7 -2.70 14.07 4.47
C ALA A 7 -3.88 13.52 3.64
N GLU A 8 -4.54 14.36 2.84
CA GLU A 8 -5.62 13.90 1.97
C GLU A 8 -5.10 13.04 0.81
N GLY A 9 -4.00 13.45 0.17
CA GLY A 9 -3.32 12.65 -0.86
C GLY A 9 -2.90 11.29 -0.34
N CYS A 10 -2.33 11.25 0.87
CA CYS A 10 -1.94 10.01 1.55
C CYS A 10 -3.15 9.08 1.78
N ARG A 11 -4.24 9.61 2.35
CA ARG A 11 -5.45 8.82 2.62
C ARG A 11 -6.09 8.29 1.35
N ARG A 12 -6.08 9.08 0.27
CA ARG A 12 -6.55 8.66 -1.03
C ARG A 12 -5.72 7.50 -1.58
N ALA A 13 -4.40 7.60 -1.54
CA ALA A 13 -3.51 6.53 -1.99
C ALA A 13 -3.74 5.22 -1.20
N LEU A 14 -3.88 5.30 0.13
CA LEU A 14 -4.21 4.12 0.95
C LEU A 14 -5.57 3.49 0.59
N ARG A 15 -6.57 4.30 0.23
CA ARG A 15 -7.87 3.79 -0.21
C ARG A 15 -7.75 3.04 -1.53
N GLU A 16 -7.10 3.64 -2.52
CA GLU A 16 -6.88 3.04 -3.84
C GLU A 16 -6.11 1.71 -3.73
N MET A 17 -5.06 1.66 -2.90
CA MET A 17 -4.31 0.43 -2.62
C MET A 17 -5.18 -0.68 -2.00
N ARG A 18 -6.07 -0.34 -1.08
CA ARG A 18 -6.99 -1.32 -0.46
C ARG A 18 -8.01 -1.86 -1.47
N GLU A 19 -8.51 -1.03 -2.37
CA GLU A 19 -9.42 -1.43 -3.43
C GLU A 19 -8.73 -2.41 -4.40
N ILE A 20 -7.50 -2.12 -4.81
CA ILE A 20 -6.69 -3.02 -5.64
C ILE A 20 -6.49 -4.37 -4.94
N VAL A 21 -6.13 -4.37 -3.65
CA VAL A 21 -5.99 -5.61 -2.86
C VAL A 21 -7.31 -6.37 -2.81
N ALA A 22 -8.43 -5.70 -2.55
CA ALA A 22 -9.74 -6.34 -2.50
C ALA A 22 -10.09 -7.02 -3.83
N VAL A 23 -9.86 -6.35 -4.96
CA VAL A 23 -10.09 -6.90 -6.31
C VAL A 23 -9.15 -8.07 -6.63
N SER A 24 -7.88 -7.99 -6.24
CA SER A 24 -6.91 -9.07 -6.48
C SER A 24 -7.28 -10.39 -5.78
N ARG A 25 -8.07 -10.32 -4.70
CA ARG A 25 -8.49 -11.50 -3.91
C ARG A 25 -9.82 -12.10 -4.35
N LEU A 26 -10.51 -11.49 -5.32
CA LEU A 26 -11.77 -12.03 -5.81
C LEU A 26 -11.54 -13.37 -6.55
N PRO A 27 -12.48 -14.34 -6.43
CA PRO A 27 -12.43 -15.56 -7.22
C PRO A 27 -12.40 -15.23 -8.72
N GLY A 28 -11.43 -15.78 -9.45
CA GLY A 28 -11.26 -15.50 -10.88
C GLY A 28 -10.67 -14.13 -11.19
N SER A 29 -10.06 -13.45 -10.22
CA SER A 29 -9.34 -12.20 -10.47
C SER A 29 -8.28 -12.40 -11.55
N PRO A 30 -8.21 -11.53 -12.57
CA PRO A 30 -7.19 -11.62 -13.60
C PRO A 30 -5.81 -11.14 -13.11
N MET A 31 -5.73 -10.52 -11.92
CA MET A 31 -4.47 -10.04 -11.35
C MET A 31 -3.82 -11.09 -10.47
N SER A 32 -2.60 -11.48 -10.82
CA SER A 32 -1.73 -12.25 -9.94
C SER A 32 -1.24 -11.42 -8.75
N PRO A 33 -0.84 -12.07 -7.64
CA PRO A 33 -0.23 -11.39 -6.49
C PRO A 33 0.99 -10.54 -6.85
N LEU A 34 1.80 -10.97 -7.83
CA LEU A 34 2.96 -10.23 -8.32
C LEU A 34 2.56 -8.97 -9.09
N GLU A 35 1.55 -9.05 -9.96
CA GLU A 35 1.02 -7.87 -10.64
C GLU A 35 0.42 -6.88 -9.65
N THR A 36 -0.31 -7.37 -8.65
CA THR A 36 -0.82 -6.51 -7.57
C THR A 36 0.33 -5.82 -6.83
N LEU A 37 1.38 -6.55 -6.45
CA LEU A 37 2.55 -5.95 -5.80
C LEU A 37 3.20 -4.85 -6.64
N ARG A 38 3.35 -5.06 -7.96
CA ARG A 38 3.91 -4.05 -8.87
C ARG A 38 3.04 -2.79 -8.92
N THR A 39 1.72 -2.95 -9.01
CA THR A 39 0.78 -1.82 -8.98
C THR A 39 0.86 -1.06 -7.65
N LEU A 40 0.89 -1.77 -6.52
CA LEU A 40 1.01 -1.14 -5.20
C LEU A 40 2.35 -0.41 -5.04
N ALA A 41 3.45 -1.02 -5.48
CA ALA A 41 4.78 -0.41 -5.45
C ALA A 41 4.84 0.89 -6.25
N ALA A 42 4.19 0.94 -7.43
CA ALA A 42 4.11 2.15 -8.24
C ALA A 42 3.35 3.29 -7.52
N ILE A 43 2.22 2.97 -6.88
CA ILE A 43 1.43 3.95 -6.11
C ILE A 43 2.23 4.47 -4.92
N VAL A 44 2.88 3.58 -4.19
CA VAL A 44 3.70 3.94 -3.01
C VAL A 44 4.89 4.80 -3.43
N GLY A 45 5.60 4.42 -4.49
CA GLY A 45 6.72 5.19 -5.05
C GLY A 45 6.29 6.60 -5.44
N TRP A 46 5.21 6.73 -6.22
CA TRP A 46 4.68 8.03 -6.60
C TRP A 46 4.26 8.88 -5.39
N THR A 47 3.57 8.27 -4.41
CA THR A 47 3.12 8.97 -3.19
C THR A 47 4.31 9.48 -2.36
N TRP A 48 5.38 8.69 -2.31
CA TRP A 48 6.64 9.04 -1.65
C TRP A 48 7.36 10.20 -2.35
N ASP A 49 7.50 10.10 -3.67
CA ASP A 49 8.18 11.10 -4.50
C ASP A 49 7.48 12.46 -4.45
N GLU A 50 6.14 12.46 -4.48
CA GLU A 50 5.31 13.66 -4.33
C GLU A 50 5.23 14.18 -2.87
N ARG A 51 5.87 13.48 -1.92
CA ARG A 51 5.85 13.79 -0.48
C ARG A 51 4.44 13.84 0.11
N LEU A 52 3.53 13.07 -0.45
CA LEU A 52 2.15 12.91 0.02
C LEU A 52 2.06 11.90 1.17
N ILE A 53 2.99 11.97 2.13
CA ILE A 53 3.11 11.05 3.27
C ILE A 53 2.72 11.72 4.60
N GLY A 54 1.90 12.75 4.52
CA GLY A 54 1.47 13.55 5.67
C GLY A 54 0.47 12.84 6.58
N GLY A 55 0.46 13.23 7.86
CA GLY A 55 -0.56 12.83 8.84
C GLY A 55 -0.18 11.63 9.70
N ARG A 56 -0.58 11.68 10.98
CA ARG A 56 -0.20 10.71 12.03
C ARG A 56 -0.64 9.28 11.73
N ASP A 57 -1.75 9.11 11.02
CA ASP A 57 -2.33 7.78 10.76
C ASP A 57 -1.92 7.21 9.40
N CYS A 58 -1.49 8.06 8.46
CA CYS A 58 -1.19 7.65 7.10
C CYS A 58 0.32 7.53 6.82
N GLY A 59 1.11 8.50 7.28
CA GLY A 59 2.56 8.53 7.07
C GLY A 59 3.26 7.23 7.49
N PRO A 60 3.08 6.73 8.73
CA PRO A 60 3.74 5.50 9.18
C PRO A 60 3.38 4.26 8.37
N VAL A 61 2.16 4.21 7.83
CA VAL A 61 1.71 3.10 6.97
C VAL A 61 2.39 3.21 5.61
N MET A 62 2.45 4.42 5.05
CA MET A 62 3.12 4.67 3.77
C MET A 62 4.63 4.42 3.86
N ASP A 63 5.29 4.83 4.95
CA ASP A 63 6.70 4.51 5.25
C ASP A 63 6.91 2.99 5.24
N ARG A 64 6.03 2.25 5.95
CA ARG A 64 6.13 0.80 6.01
C ARG A 64 5.89 0.14 4.66
N LEU A 65 4.94 0.63 3.87
CA LEU A 65 4.67 0.13 2.54
C LEU A 65 5.86 0.42 1.62
N HIS A 66 6.43 1.62 1.70
CA HIS A 66 7.62 2.02 0.95
C HIS A 66 8.78 1.09 1.26
N ASP A 67 9.08 0.79 2.52
CA ASP A 67 10.13 -0.17 2.87
C ASP A 67 9.87 -1.58 2.31
N LEU A 68 8.60 -2.03 2.30
CA LEU A 68 8.23 -3.35 1.78
C LEU A 68 8.30 -3.40 0.25
N THR A 69 8.01 -2.30 -0.45
CA THR A 69 7.92 -2.28 -1.92
C THR A 69 9.17 -1.71 -2.61
N ASN A 70 10.00 -0.93 -1.91
CA ASN A 70 11.20 -0.26 -2.44
C ASN A 70 12.46 -1.14 -2.30
N THR A 71 12.38 -2.32 -1.69
CA THR A 71 13.36 -3.35 -1.97
C THR A 71 13.36 -3.60 -3.46
N ALA A 72 14.51 -3.47 -4.12
CA ALA A 72 14.82 -3.74 -5.52
C ALA A 72 14.56 -5.21 -5.95
N TRP A 73 13.44 -5.78 -5.50
CA TRP A 73 13.16 -7.20 -5.34
C TRP A 73 12.16 -7.73 -6.35
N LEU A 74 11.28 -6.92 -6.95
CA LEU A 74 10.24 -7.46 -7.84
C LEU A 74 10.77 -8.05 -9.16
N ASP A 75 12.05 -7.84 -9.47
CA ASP A 75 12.76 -8.48 -10.57
C ASP A 75 13.65 -9.61 -10.03
N GLY A 76 13.22 -10.86 -10.23
CA GLY A 76 13.99 -12.06 -9.86
C GLY A 76 13.49 -12.85 -8.65
N GLN A 77 12.38 -12.44 -8.02
CA GLN A 77 11.73 -13.21 -6.97
C GLN A 77 11.12 -14.50 -7.49
N SER A 78 11.20 -15.56 -6.69
CA SER A 78 10.35 -16.74 -6.87
C SER A 78 8.88 -16.40 -6.58
N ASP A 79 7.97 -17.18 -7.15
CA ASP A 79 6.53 -17.04 -6.90
C ASP A 79 6.19 -17.10 -5.40
N ARG A 80 6.93 -17.91 -4.64
CA ARG A 80 6.75 -18.04 -3.19
C ARG A 80 7.15 -16.75 -2.45
N GLU A 81 8.28 -16.16 -2.80
CA GLU A 81 8.73 -14.92 -2.17
C GLU A 81 7.82 -13.74 -2.53
N ALA A 82 7.28 -13.73 -3.76
CA ALA A 82 6.26 -12.77 -4.18
C ALA A 82 4.95 -12.92 -3.37
N LEU A 83 4.50 -14.15 -3.11
CA LEU A 83 3.33 -14.42 -2.28
C LEU A 83 3.55 -13.98 -0.81
N ASP A 84 4.69 -14.35 -0.21
CA ASP A 84 5.01 -13.94 1.17
C ASP A 84 5.10 -12.41 1.30
N LEU A 85 5.66 -11.73 0.29
CA LEU A 85 5.70 -10.27 0.26
C LEU A 85 4.30 -9.67 0.10
N TYR A 86 3.47 -10.24 -0.79
CA TYR A 86 2.09 -9.83 -0.98
C TYR A 86 1.31 -9.89 0.34
N ASP A 87 1.39 -11.00 1.06
CA ASP A 87 0.70 -11.16 2.34
C ASP A 87 1.18 -10.13 3.39
N ARG A 88 2.47 -9.80 3.41
CA ARG A 88 3.02 -8.76 4.30
C ARG A 88 2.48 -7.37 3.96
N VAL A 89 2.37 -7.04 2.66
CA VAL A 89 1.80 -5.76 2.17
C VAL A 89 0.30 -5.68 2.50
N VAL A 90 -0.47 -6.73 2.22
CA VAL A 90 -1.90 -6.81 2.59
C VAL A 90 -2.09 -6.66 4.09
N SER A 91 -1.26 -7.31 4.89
CA SER A 91 -1.29 -7.21 6.35
C SER A 91 -1.00 -5.79 6.86
N ALA A 92 -0.06 -5.08 6.23
CA ALA A 92 0.22 -3.68 6.54
C ALA A 92 -0.96 -2.77 6.20
N LEU A 93 -1.58 -2.95 5.04
CA LEU A 93 -2.78 -2.20 4.60
C LEU A 93 -4.00 -2.45 5.50
N GLY A 94 -4.17 -3.70 5.99
CA GLY A 94 -5.27 -4.10 6.87
C GLY A 94 -5.16 -3.53 8.29
N ARG A 95 -3.95 -3.52 8.88
CA ARG A 95 -3.73 -2.92 10.21
C ARG A 95 -4.05 -1.42 10.25
N ALA A 96 -3.82 -0.72 9.15
CA ALA A 96 -4.15 0.69 8.99
C ALA A 96 -5.66 0.99 8.96
N SER A 97 -6.51 -0.01 8.69
CA SER A 97 -7.97 0.15 8.72
C SER A 97 -8.48 0.23 10.16
N LEU A 98 -7.95 -0.64 11.03
CA LEU A 98 -8.36 -0.75 12.43
C LEU A 98 -8.00 0.51 13.24
N SER A 99 -6.90 1.19 12.90
CA SER A 99 -6.50 2.43 13.55
C SER A 99 -7.33 3.64 13.09
N ALA A 100 -7.80 3.65 11.84
CA ALA A 100 -8.62 4.74 11.30
C ALA A 100 -10.07 4.72 11.85
N ASP A 101 -10.64 3.53 12.04
CA ASP A 101 -11.96 3.36 12.64
C ASP A 101 -11.98 3.70 14.14
N ALA A 102 -10.88 3.43 14.86
CA ALA A 102 -10.75 3.75 16.28
C ALA A 102 -10.65 5.27 16.57
N ALA A 103 -10.26 6.08 15.59
CA ALA A 103 -10.13 7.54 15.72
C ALA A 103 -11.42 8.31 15.38
N SER A 104 -12.48 7.61 14.95
CA SER A 104 -13.80 8.19 14.62
C SER A 104 -14.87 7.97 15.71
N GLY A 105 -14.48 7.44 16.87
CA GLY A 105 -15.35 7.17 18.03
C GLY A 105 -15.14 8.13 19.19
#